data_AF-A0A4U2ZA68-F1
#
_entry.id   AF-A0A4U2ZA68-F1
#
_cell.length_a   1.000
_cell.length_b   1.000
_cell.length_c   1.000
_cell.angle_alpha   90.00
_cell.angle_beta   90.00
_cell.angle_gamma   90.00
#
_symmetry.space_group_name_H-M   'P 1'
#
loop_
_entity.id
_entity.type
_entity.pdbx_description
1 polymer ?
#
loop_
_entity_poly.entity_id
_entity_poly.type
_entity_poly.pdbx_seq_one_letter_code
_entity_poly.pdbx_strand_id
1 'polypeptide(L)'
;MKENPEIKFLTEAYKALNHIYDKNPSPDNINKWKADVVPKLYGSAKIKVSRVEVIRFPQNPYNFEMDKDEHEKKIVETVLRDTAFKINADKKSKENIEILKLLKAREENIDFEMQLAEMICGDNTKFPYRSSKYLTEFFQNLGYSYFHSGETRKYWVKDILDELNIKEIHTLVSTGLFRKKYFIDFAKEKDLNHSDLFKGAAKEFKEFIQNSITANEAFDLSNVLDMNVNVELLFDNVANTQDIELNKLIEEAKERFFNPNDKQVALEKLWDAFERLKTYFAQEGLKKNQSANKLTTIISEHFDKEFIDEEFTKLTKIGNNYRIRHHETDKQELTQVHTNYFFFRMLSLIDLCLVFLREEEKKRMRK
;
A
#
# COMPACT_ATOMS: atom_id res chain seq x y z
N MET A 1 23.41 -29.78 -21.94
CA MET A 1 23.39 -28.50 -21.19
C MET A 1 23.90 -28.78 -19.79
N LYS A 2 24.85 -27.97 -19.27
CA LYS A 2 25.27 -28.10 -17.86
C LYS A 2 24.07 -27.72 -16.98
N GLU A 3 23.76 -28.58 -16.01
CA GLU A 3 22.69 -28.36 -15.03
C GLU A 3 22.98 -27.06 -14.24
N ASN A 4 21.96 -26.21 -14.06
CA ASN A 4 22.12 -24.96 -13.29
C ASN A 4 22.48 -25.32 -11.84
N PRO A 5 23.63 -24.86 -11.30
CA PRO A 5 24.07 -25.21 -9.94
C PRO A 5 23.05 -24.89 -8.84
N GLU A 6 22.29 -23.80 -9.00
CA GLU A 6 21.25 -23.41 -8.02
C GLU A 6 20.07 -24.37 -8.04
N ILE A 7 19.65 -24.81 -9.24
CA ILE A 7 18.57 -25.80 -9.39
C ILE A 7 18.99 -27.15 -8.81
N LYS A 8 20.24 -27.55 -9.06
CA LYS A 8 20.80 -28.77 -8.48
C LYS A 8 20.78 -28.69 -6.95
N PHE A 9 21.24 -27.58 -6.38
CA PHE A 9 21.19 -27.33 -4.94
C PHE A 9 19.75 -27.43 -4.39
N LEU A 10 18.77 -26.75 -5.00
CA LEU A 10 17.37 -26.80 -4.55
C LEU A 10 16.79 -28.22 -4.61
N THR A 11 17.18 -28.99 -5.62
CA THR A 11 16.77 -30.40 -5.76
C THR A 11 17.37 -31.27 -4.67
N GLU A 12 18.65 -31.07 -4.35
CA GLU A 12 19.34 -31.75 -3.24
C GLU A 12 18.75 -31.35 -1.88
N ALA A 13 18.46 -30.07 -1.69
CA ALA A 13 17.81 -29.54 -0.49
C ALA A 13 16.42 -30.15 -0.27
N TYR A 14 15.61 -30.28 -1.33
CA TYR A 14 14.29 -30.92 -1.28
C TYR A 14 14.38 -32.40 -0.89
N LYS A 15 15.36 -33.13 -1.46
CA LYS A 15 15.61 -34.54 -1.11
C LYS A 15 16.09 -34.68 0.34
N ALA A 16 16.97 -33.79 0.78
CA ALA A 16 17.48 -33.77 2.14
C ALA A 16 16.36 -33.49 3.16
N LEU A 17 15.48 -32.52 2.89
CA LEU A 17 14.31 -32.23 3.73
C LEU A 17 13.44 -33.49 3.93
N ASN A 18 13.10 -34.17 2.83
CA ASN A 18 12.31 -35.39 2.87
C ASN A 18 13.03 -36.53 3.62
N HIS A 19 14.33 -36.69 3.40
CA HIS A 19 15.12 -37.68 4.13
C HIS A 19 15.14 -37.40 5.65
N ILE A 20 15.33 -36.14 6.06
CA ILE A 20 15.28 -35.75 7.47
C ILE A 20 13.90 -36.06 8.05
N TYR A 21 12.82 -35.65 7.36
CA TYR A 21 11.45 -35.86 7.82
C TYR A 21 11.06 -37.34 7.98
N ASP A 22 11.47 -38.20 7.02
CA ASP A 22 11.03 -39.60 6.98
C ASP A 22 11.97 -40.58 7.69
N LYS A 23 13.28 -40.28 7.71
CA LYS A 23 14.32 -41.26 8.10
C LYS A 23 15.15 -40.84 9.31
N ASN A 24 15.30 -39.54 9.57
CA ASN A 24 16.11 -39.07 10.68
C ASN A 24 15.55 -37.77 11.30
N PRO A 25 14.31 -37.83 11.83
CA PRO A 25 13.63 -36.64 12.28
C PRO A 25 14.32 -36.08 13.51
N SER A 26 14.83 -34.85 13.40
CA SER A 26 15.47 -34.13 14.50
C SER A 26 15.39 -32.62 14.25
N PRO A 27 15.03 -31.82 15.27
CA PRO A 27 15.10 -30.36 15.19
C PRO A 27 16.50 -29.86 14.78
N ASP A 28 17.56 -30.50 15.27
CA ASP A 28 18.95 -30.13 14.96
C ASP A 28 19.29 -30.38 13.48
N ASN A 29 18.81 -31.48 12.92
CA ASN A 29 19.01 -31.78 11.49
C ASN A 29 18.28 -30.76 10.61
N ILE A 30 17.05 -30.39 10.98
CA ILE A 30 16.30 -29.33 10.28
C ILE A 30 17.01 -27.98 10.40
N ASN A 31 17.53 -27.63 11.58
CA ASN A 31 18.24 -26.36 11.78
C ASN A 31 19.55 -26.29 10.97
N LYS A 32 20.31 -27.40 10.89
CA LYS A 32 21.47 -27.49 10.01
C LYS A 32 21.07 -27.33 8.54
N TRP A 33 20.02 -28.02 8.11
CA TRP A 33 19.50 -27.91 6.75
C TRP A 33 19.04 -26.46 6.43
N LYS A 34 18.35 -25.80 7.35
CA LYS A 34 17.94 -24.39 7.20
C LYS A 34 19.14 -23.45 7.05
N ALA A 35 20.25 -23.69 7.77
CA ALA A 35 21.44 -22.86 7.68
C ALA A 35 22.01 -22.80 6.26
N ASP A 36 21.89 -23.88 5.49
CA ASP A 36 22.32 -23.94 4.09
C ASP A 36 21.30 -23.34 3.12
N VAL A 37 20.00 -23.53 3.40
CA VAL A 37 18.91 -23.18 2.48
C VAL A 37 18.46 -21.72 2.61
N VAL A 38 18.27 -21.23 3.84
CA VAL A 38 17.75 -19.87 4.10
C VAL A 38 18.55 -18.77 3.40
N PRO A 39 19.91 -18.82 3.33
CA PRO A 39 20.69 -17.83 2.58
C PRO A 39 20.44 -17.81 1.06
N LYS A 40 19.81 -18.84 0.50
CA LYS A 40 19.46 -18.94 -0.93
C LYS A 40 18.06 -18.43 -1.25
N LEU A 41 17.29 -18.04 -0.23
CA LEU A 41 15.91 -17.57 -0.37
C LEU A 41 15.84 -16.04 -0.36
N TYR A 42 14.76 -15.51 -0.92
CA TYR A 42 14.53 -14.08 -1.05
C TYR A 42 13.25 -13.64 -0.31
N GLY A 43 13.23 -12.41 0.21
CA GLY A 43 12.05 -11.78 0.79
C GLY A 43 11.35 -12.62 1.88
N SER A 44 10.02 -12.66 1.81
CA SER A 44 9.13 -13.40 2.73
C SER A 44 9.43 -14.90 2.76
N ALA A 45 9.91 -15.50 1.66
CA ALA A 45 10.27 -16.91 1.61
C ALA A 45 11.39 -17.26 2.60
N LYS A 46 12.37 -16.37 2.76
CA LYS A 46 13.42 -16.48 3.77
C LYS A 46 12.82 -16.50 5.17
N ILE A 47 11.89 -15.60 5.44
CA ILE A 47 11.23 -15.46 6.75
C ILE A 47 10.41 -16.72 7.06
N LYS A 48 9.62 -17.20 6.10
CA LYS A 48 8.80 -18.42 6.24
C LYS A 48 9.66 -19.64 6.59
N VAL A 49 10.68 -19.94 5.78
CA VAL A 49 11.54 -21.12 6.02
C VAL A 49 12.36 -20.98 7.29
N SER A 50 12.68 -19.76 7.74
CA SER A 50 13.35 -19.57 9.02
C SER A 50 12.45 -19.95 10.20
N ARG A 51 11.16 -19.58 10.15
CA ARG A 51 10.21 -19.69 11.27
C ARG A 51 9.54 -21.05 11.44
N VAL A 52 9.35 -21.81 10.37
CA VAL A 52 8.68 -23.13 10.41
C VAL A 52 9.38 -24.12 11.34
N GLU A 53 8.63 -24.88 12.13
CA GLU A 53 9.16 -25.89 13.05
C GLU A 53 8.76 -27.31 12.61
N VAL A 54 9.20 -27.70 11.40
CA VAL A 54 8.83 -28.96 10.73
C VAL A 54 8.95 -30.20 11.62
N ILE A 55 9.91 -30.20 12.56
CA ILE A 55 10.13 -31.28 13.53
C ILE A 55 10.34 -30.66 14.90
N ARG A 56 9.58 -31.13 15.90
CA ARG A 56 9.62 -30.65 17.28
C ARG A 56 9.88 -31.78 18.25
N PHE A 57 10.38 -31.43 19.43
CA PHE A 57 10.40 -32.37 20.54
C PHE A 57 8.96 -32.70 20.95
N PRO A 58 8.69 -33.97 21.28
CA PRO A 58 7.35 -34.37 21.66
C PRO A 58 6.89 -33.61 22.91
N GLN A 59 5.65 -33.11 22.87
CA GLN A 59 5.05 -32.44 24.03
C GLN A 59 4.88 -33.39 25.23
N ASN A 60 4.62 -34.66 24.94
CA ASN A 60 4.56 -35.71 25.96
C ASN A 60 5.96 -36.29 26.19
N PRO A 61 6.55 -36.17 27.40
CA PRO A 61 7.89 -36.69 27.68
C PRO A 61 8.02 -38.21 27.60
N TYR A 62 6.89 -38.93 27.51
CA TYR A 62 6.85 -40.39 27.30
C TYR A 62 6.70 -40.79 25.82
N ASN A 63 6.53 -39.83 24.91
CA ASN A 63 6.60 -40.12 23.48
C ASN A 63 8.08 -40.11 23.07
N PHE A 64 8.53 -41.21 22.48
CA PHE A 64 9.91 -41.37 22.01
C PHE A 64 10.07 -41.01 20.53
N GLU A 65 8.98 -40.67 19.84
CA GLU A 65 8.98 -40.18 18.46
C GLU A 65 8.89 -38.65 18.44
N MET A 66 9.57 -38.03 17.48
CA MET A 66 9.50 -36.58 17.29
C MET A 66 8.14 -36.18 16.70
N ASP A 67 7.63 -35.02 17.13
CA ASP A 67 6.42 -34.44 16.56
C ASP A 67 6.76 -33.88 15.18
N LYS A 68 6.03 -34.32 14.15
CA LYS A 68 6.24 -33.92 12.75
C LYS A 68 5.07 -33.09 12.25
N ASP A 69 5.37 -31.91 11.72
CA ASP A 69 4.36 -31.00 11.19
C ASP A 69 4.35 -31.07 9.66
N GLU A 70 3.32 -31.72 9.11
CA GLU A 70 3.15 -31.90 7.66
C GLU A 70 2.86 -30.58 6.95
N HIS A 71 2.08 -29.69 7.58
CA HIS A 71 1.74 -28.39 7.02
C HIS A 71 3.01 -27.55 6.83
N GLU A 72 3.82 -27.45 7.88
CA GLU A 72 5.08 -26.71 7.81
C GLU A 72 6.08 -27.32 6.82
N LYS A 73 6.10 -28.66 6.70
CA LYS A 73 6.89 -29.33 5.66
C LYS A 73 6.46 -28.88 4.26
N LYS A 74 5.16 -28.86 3.97
CA LYS A 74 4.63 -28.46 2.66
C LYS A 74 4.94 -27.01 2.32
N ILE A 75 4.88 -26.10 3.30
CA ILE A 75 5.31 -24.70 3.11
C ILE A 75 6.74 -24.65 2.57
N VAL A 76 7.66 -25.39 3.21
CA VAL A 76 9.06 -25.43 2.80
C VAL A 76 9.21 -26.01 1.40
N GLU A 77 8.53 -27.12 1.11
CA GLU A 77 8.54 -27.74 -0.22
C GLU A 77 8.06 -26.77 -1.31
N THR A 78 7.01 -26.01 -1.03
CA THR A 78 6.45 -24.99 -1.90
C THR A 78 7.43 -23.86 -2.15
N VAL A 79 8.09 -23.34 -1.10
CA VAL A 79 9.12 -22.31 -1.25
C VAL A 79 10.27 -22.77 -2.15
N LEU A 80 10.73 -24.01 -1.99
CA LEU A 80 11.80 -24.57 -2.84
C LEU A 80 11.35 -24.69 -4.30
N ARG A 81 10.12 -25.16 -4.55
CA ARG A 81 9.55 -25.28 -5.90
C ARG A 81 9.37 -23.92 -6.57
N ASP A 82 8.87 -22.94 -5.84
CA ASP A 82 8.69 -21.57 -6.34
C ASP A 82 10.04 -20.93 -6.67
N THR A 83 11.05 -21.12 -5.81
CA THR A 83 12.41 -20.64 -6.06
C THR A 83 13.01 -21.29 -7.31
N ALA A 84 12.84 -22.61 -7.47
CA ALA A 84 13.31 -23.33 -8.65
C ALA A 84 12.58 -22.87 -9.93
N PHE A 85 11.27 -22.62 -9.85
CA PHE A 85 10.49 -22.07 -10.95
C PHE A 85 11.02 -20.68 -11.35
N LYS A 86 11.28 -19.80 -10.39
CA LYS A 86 11.81 -18.44 -10.63
C LYS A 86 13.09 -18.44 -11.46
N ILE A 87 13.99 -19.40 -11.18
CA ILE A 87 15.28 -19.54 -11.87
C ILE A 87 15.09 -20.10 -13.29
N ASN A 88 14.19 -21.06 -13.48
CA ASN A 88 14.02 -21.79 -14.74
C ASN A 88 12.98 -21.19 -15.70
N ALA A 89 12.09 -20.30 -15.24
CA ALA A 89 10.97 -19.82 -16.03
C ALA A 89 11.42 -19.08 -17.29
N ASP A 90 10.87 -19.46 -18.45
CA ASP A 90 11.03 -18.72 -19.69
C ASP A 90 10.28 -17.39 -19.62
N LYS A 91 11.03 -16.29 -19.63
CA LYS A 91 10.52 -14.92 -19.54
C LYS A 91 9.84 -14.41 -20.82
N LYS A 92 9.76 -15.22 -21.87
CA LYS A 92 9.03 -14.87 -23.11
C LYS A 92 7.57 -15.31 -23.10
N SER A 93 7.22 -16.31 -22.29
CA SER A 93 5.82 -16.77 -22.16
C SER A 93 5.00 -15.76 -21.36
N LYS A 94 3.87 -15.31 -21.92
CA LYS A 94 2.93 -14.41 -21.25
C LYS A 94 2.49 -14.97 -19.89
N GLU A 95 2.15 -16.24 -19.84
CA GLU A 95 1.71 -16.92 -18.61
C GLU A 95 2.83 -16.93 -17.56
N ASN A 96 4.06 -17.27 -17.95
CA ASN A 96 5.20 -17.23 -17.02
C ASN A 96 5.46 -15.82 -16.50
N ILE A 97 5.26 -14.77 -17.31
CA ILE A 97 5.39 -13.38 -16.85
C ILE A 97 4.35 -13.07 -15.76
N GLU A 98 3.10 -13.53 -15.93
CA GLU A 98 2.05 -13.36 -14.93
C GLU A 98 2.42 -14.09 -13.62
N ILE A 99 2.85 -15.35 -13.71
CA ILE A 99 3.25 -16.15 -12.55
C ILE A 99 4.47 -15.54 -11.84
N LEU A 100 5.47 -15.07 -12.59
CA LEU A 100 6.65 -14.41 -12.01
C LEU A 100 6.30 -13.09 -11.30
N LYS A 101 5.32 -12.34 -11.81
CA LYS A 101 4.82 -11.13 -11.13
C LYS A 101 4.09 -11.46 -9.83
N LEU A 102 3.25 -12.50 -9.84
CA LEU A 102 2.61 -13.01 -8.62
C LEU A 102 3.65 -13.52 -7.62
N LEU A 103 4.68 -14.24 -8.08
CA LEU A 103 5.75 -14.71 -7.22
C LEU A 103 6.50 -13.54 -6.58
N LYS A 104 6.84 -12.51 -7.36
CA LYS A 104 7.46 -11.30 -6.83
C LYS A 104 6.59 -10.65 -5.75
N ALA A 105 5.30 -10.48 -6.02
CA ALA A 105 4.36 -9.93 -5.04
C ALA A 105 4.33 -10.77 -3.74
N ARG A 106 4.32 -12.11 -3.86
CA ARG A 106 4.36 -13.04 -2.74
C ARG A 106 5.66 -12.95 -1.93
N GLU A 107 6.80 -12.81 -2.60
CA GLU A 107 8.11 -12.68 -1.95
C GLU A 107 8.30 -11.31 -1.29
N GLU A 108 7.71 -10.24 -1.83
CA GLU A 108 7.87 -8.89 -1.28
C GLU A 108 6.87 -8.56 -0.17
N ASN A 109 5.73 -9.24 -0.10
CA ASN A 109 4.70 -8.99 0.90
C ASN A 109 4.56 -10.17 1.88
N ILE A 110 4.90 -9.95 3.15
CA ILE A 110 4.77 -10.98 4.21
C ILE A 110 3.31 -11.37 4.48
N ASP A 111 2.36 -10.48 4.20
CA ASP A 111 0.93 -10.66 4.41
C ASP A 111 0.21 -11.11 3.14
N PHE A 112 0.94 -11.50 2.09
CA PHE A 112 0.38 -11.85 0.77
C PHE A 112 -0.74 -12.90 0.86
N GLU A 113 -0.49 -14.02 1.54
CA GLU A 113 -1.50 -15.08 1.69
C GLU A 113 -2.69 -14.64 2.53
N MET A 114 -2.48 -13.80 3.55
CA MET A 114 -3.58 -13.29 4.38
C MET A 114 -4.51 -12.38 3.57
N GLN A 115 -3.93 -11.42 2.85
CA GLN A 115 -4.71 -10.48 2.02
C GLN A 115 -5.41 -11.21 0.87
N LEU A 116 -4.75 -12.19 0.25
CA LEU A 116 -5.38 -13.04 -0.76
C LEU A 116 -6.49 -13.91 -0.15
N ALA A 117 -6.31 -14.43 1.06
CA ALA A 117 -7.33 -15.20 1.77
C ALA A 117 -8.58 -14.36 2.06
N GLU A 118 -8.43 -13.09 2.43
CA GLU A 118 -9.54 -12.16 2.64
C GLU A 118 -10.35 -11.91 1.35
N MET A 119 -9.67 -11.81 0.20
CA MET A 119 -10.33 -11.72 -1.11
C MET A 119 -11.08 -13.00 -1.48
N ILE A 120 -10.50 -14.17 -1.20
CA ILE A 120 -11.15 -15.48 -1.44
C ILE A 120 -12.37 -15.65 -0.52
N CYS A 121 -12.26 -15.27 0.75
CA CYS A 121 -13.37 -15.29 1.69
C CYS A 121 -14.48 -14.29 1.35
N GLY A 122 -14.14 -13.24 0.59
CA GLY A 122 -15.03 -12.12 0.32
C GLY A 122 -15.33 -11.32 1.59
N ASP A 123 -14.32 -11.18 2.47
CA ASP A 123 -14.44 -10.38 3.69
C ASP A 123 -14.32 -8.88 3.39
N ASN A 124 -13.76 -8.53 2.22
CA ASN A 124 -13.92 -7.19 1.65
C ASN A 124 -15.20 -7.12 0.79
N THR A 125 -15.75 -5.92 0.60
CA THR A 125 -17.01 -5.72 -0.13
C THR A 125 -16.89 -5.85 -1.65
N LYS A 126 -15.68 -6.10 -2.18
CA LYS A 126 -15.40 -6.14 -3.62
C LYS A 126 -15.47 -7.55 -4.20
N PHE A 127 -15.34 -8.59 -3.38
CA PHE A 127 -15.38 -9.99 -3.82
C PHE A 127 -16.66 -10.71 -3.32
N PRO A 128 -17.14 -11.74 -4.04
CA PRO A 128 -18.25 -12.56 -3.57
C PRO A 128 -17.96 -13.19 -2.21
N TYR A 129 -18.85 -12.97 -1.25
CA TYR A 129 -18.76 -13.57 0.08
C TYR A 129 -18.85 -15.10 0.00
N ARG A 130 -17.97 -15.81 0.72
CA ARG A 130 -17.96 -17.28 0.81
C ARG A 130 -18.00 -17.72 2.27
N SER A 131 -19.12 -18.35 2.66
CA SER A 131 -19.22 -19.08 3.92
C SER A 131 -18.32 -20.34 3.91
N SER A 132 -18.15 -21.01 5.05
CA SER A 132 -17.35 -22.25 5.16
C SER A 132 -17.77 -23.34 4.16
N LYS A 133 -19.08 -23.46 3.89
CA LYS A 133 -19.61 -24.35 2.85
C LYS A 133 -19.11 -23.94 1.46
N TYR A 134 -19.28 -22.67 1.09
CA TYR A 134 -18.86 -22.17 -0.22
C TYR A 134 -17.34 -22.14 -0.41
N LEU A 135 -16.57 -22.01 0.67
CA LEU A 135 -15.12 -22.15 0.64
C LEU A 135 -14.69 -23.60 0.36
N THR A 136 -15.34 -24.57 1.00
CA THR A 136 -15.11 -26.00 0.69
C THR A 136 -15.43 -26.30 -0.78
N GLU A 137 -16.60 -25.86 -1.26
CA GLU A 137 -16.97 -26.00 -2.67
C GLU A 137 -16.01 -25.27 -3.62
N PHE A 138 -15.50 -24.10 -3.23
CA PHE A 138 -14.54 -23.33 -4.02
C PHE A 138 -13.26 -24.14 -4.31
N PHE A 139 -12.66 -24.73 -3.28
CA PHE A 139 -11.45 -25.53 -3.44
C PHE A 139 -11.71 -26.86 -4.15
N GLN A 140 -12.83 -27.53 -3.87
CA GLN A 140 -13.21 -28.77 -4.56
C GLN A 140 -13.47 -28.57 -6.06
N ASN A 141 -14.10 -27.45 -6.43
CA ASN A 141 -14.30 -27.10 -7.84
C ASN A 141 -12.99 -26.83 -8.60
N LEU A 142 -11.90 -26.52 -7.87
CA LEU A 142 -10.55 -26.38 -8.42
C LEU A 142 -9.75 -27.68 -8.40
N GLY A 143 -10.35 -28.79 -7.93
CA GLY A 143 -9.72 -30.11 -7.87
C GLY A 143 -9.00 -30.44 -6.56
N TYR A 144 -9.11 -29.58 -5.54
CA TYR A 144 -8.51 -29.84 -4.22
C TYR A 144 -9.46 -30.58 -3.28
N SER A 145 -8.91 -31.38 -2.37
CA SER A 145 -9.71 -32.16 -1.40
C SER A 145 -9.83 -31.50 -0.02
N TYR A 146 -9.71 -30.17 0.06
CA TYR A 146 -9.79 -29.44 1.34
C TYR A 146 -11.23 -29.35 1.85
N PHE A 147 -11.40 -29.47 3.17
CA PHE A 147 -12.66 -29.31 3.88
C PHE A 147 -12.49 -28.33 5.03
N HIS A 148 -13.37 -27.33 5.11
CA HIS A 148 -13.36 -26.38 6.21
C HIS A 148 -14.00 -27.01 7.45
N SER A 149 -13.34 -26.96 8.61
CA SER A 149 -13.74 -27.75 9.78
C SER A 149 -14.17 -26.93 11.01
N GLY A 150 -14.27 -25.60 10.88
CA GLY A 150 -14.84 -24.71 11.90
C GLY A 150 -13.86 -23.64 12.37
N GLU A 151 -12.66 -23.63 11.82
CA GLU A 151 -11.66 -22.59 12.00
C GLU A 151 -12.16 -21.24 11.47
N THR A 152 -11.43 -20.17 11.79
CA THR A 152 -11.75 -18.87 11.20
C THR A 152 -11.37 -18.88 9.71
N ARG A 153 -12.36 -18.63 8.84
CA ARG A 153 -12.28 -18.76 7.37
C ARG A 153 -10.97 -18.25 6.76
N LYS A 154 -10.59 -17.00 7.03
CA LYS A 154 -9.40 -16.40 6.41
C LYS A 154 -8.09 -17.07 6.83
N TYR A 155 -7.97 -17.53 8.07
CA TYR A 155 -6.77 -18.25 8.53
C TYR A 155 -6.70 -19.64 7.88
N TRP A 156 -7.84 -20.35 7.80
CA TRP A 156 -7.92 -21.63 7.10
C TRP A 156 -7.54 -21.51 5.62
N VAL A 157 -8.05 -20.48 4.93
CA VAL A 157 -7.67 -20.21 3.53
C VAL A 157 -6.20 -19.85 3.42
N LYS A 158 -5.67 -19.02 4.33
CA LYS A 158 -4.25 -18.65 4.36
C LYS A 158 -3.36 -19.89 4.50
N ASP A 159 -3.73 -20.85 5.36
CA ASP A 159 -2.93 -22.06 5.57
C ASP A 159 -2.91 -22.92 4.30
N ILE A 160 -4.03 -23.04 3.59
CA ILE A 160 -4.06 -23.67 2.27
C ILE A 160 -3.15 -22.93 1.29
N LEU A 161 -3.23 -21.60 1.20
CA LEU A 161 -2.41 -20.81 0.27
C LEU A 161 -0.91 -20.94 0.55
N ASP A 162 -0.52 -21.11 1.81
CA ASP A 162 0.86 -21.37 2.21
C ASP A 162 1.39 -22.72 1.70
N GLU A 163 0.52 -23.73 1.55
CA GLU A 163 0.86 -25.02 0.95
C GLU A 163 0.89 -24.99 -0.59
N LEU A 164 0.18 -24.05 -1.24
CA LEU A 164 0.11 -23.97 -2.70
C LEU A 164 1.33 -23.29 -3.31
N ASN A 165 1.88 -23.89 -4.36
CA ASN A 165 2.92 -23.27 -5.18
C ASN A 165 2.36 -22.15 -6.07
N ILE A 166 3.22 -21.29 -6.59
CA ILE A 166 2.77 -20.09 -7.28
C ILE A 166 1.97 -20.37 -8.55
N LYS A 167 2.19 -21.51 -9.21
CA LYS A 167 1.39 -21.91 -10.38
C LYS A 167 -0.02 -22.33 -9.98
N GLU A 168 -0.14 -23.02 -8.85
CA GLU A 168 -1.43 -23.37 -8.24
C GLU A 168 -2.18 -22.12 -7.79
N ILE A 169 -1.48 -21.14 -7.19
CA ILE A 169 -2.05 -19.83 -6.85
C ILE A 169 -2.50 -19.08 -8.11
N HIS A 170 -1.70 -19.05 -9.18
CA HIS A 170 -2.10 -18.42 -10.44
C HIS A 170 -3.36 -19.07 -11.03
N THR A 171 -3.44 -20.39 -11.00
CA THR A 171 -4.64 -21.14 -11.42
C THR A 171 -5.84 -20.81 -10.53
N LEU A 172 -5.66 -20.81 -9.21
CA LEU A 172 -6.68 -20.47 -8.23
C LEU A 172 -7.22 -19.05 -8.45
N VAL A 173 -6.34 -18.07 -8.73
CA VAL A 173 -6.74 -16.68 -9.00
C VAL A 173 -7.51 -16.59 -10.32
N SER A 174 -6.92 -17.11 -11.41
CA SER A 174 -7.46 -16.94 -12.76
C SER A 174 -8.76 -17.71 -13.00
N THR A 175 -8.86 -18.94 -12.48
CA THR A 175 -10.00 -19.84 -12.72
C THR A 175 -10.95 -19.99 -11.53
N GLY A 176 -10.49 -19.66 -10.33
CA GLY A 176 -11.27 -19.70 -9.10
C GLY A 176 -11.77 -18.33 -8.69
N LEU A 177 -10.87 -17.48 -8.19
CA LEU A 177 -11.21 -16.17 -7.61
C LEU A 177 -11.99 -15.32 -8.62
N PHE A 178 -11.52 -15.25 -9.87
CA PHE A 178 -12.14 -14.50 -10.97
C PHE A 178 -13.12 -15.30 -11.83
N ARG A 179 -13.66 -16.42 -11.34
CA ARG A 179 -14.68 -17.18 -12.06
C ARG A 179 -15.96 -16.35 -12.20
N LYS A 180 -16.30 -15.97 -13.43
CA LYS A 180 -17.48 -15.12 -13.75
C LYS A 180 -18.78 -15.57 -13.10
N LYS A 181 -19.02 -16.88 -13.01
CA LYS A 181 -20.24 -17.44 -12.39
C LYS A 181 -20.42 -16.97 -10.94
N TYR A 182 -19.35 -16.93 -10.14
CA TYR A 182 -19.43 -16.49 -8.74
C TYR A 182 -19.88 -15.02 -8.62
N PHE A 183 -19.43 -14.15 -9.52
CA PHE A 183 -19.83 -12.75 -9.55
C PHE A 183 -21.27 -12.59 -10.02
N ILE A 184 -21.70 -13.36 -11.02
CA ILE A 184 -23.09 -13.32 -11.52
C ILE A 184 -24.06 -13.76 -10.42
N ASP A 185 -23.77 -14.87 -9.74
CA ASP A 185 -24.66 -15.43 -8.73
C ASP A 185 -24.74 -14.50 -7.51
N PHE A 186 -23.60 -13.96 -7.05
CA PHE A 186 -23.57 -13.01 -5.93
C PHE A 186 -24.23 -11.65 -6.26
N ALA A 187 -24.01 -11.12 -7.47
CA ALA A 187 -24.62 -9.87 -7.89
C ALA A 187 -26.15 -9.99 -7.98
N LYS A 188 -26.67 -11.15 -8.41
CA LYS A 188 -28.11 -11.44 -8.39
C LYS A 188 -28.67 -11.48 -6.98
N GLU A 189 -27.96 -12.10 -6.03
CA GLU A 189 -28.41 -12.18 -4.62
C GLU A 189 -28.48 -10.79 -3.95
N LYS A 190 -27.54 -9.90 -4.29
CA LYS A 190 -27.40 -8.58 -3.67
C LYS A 190 -28.01 -7.42 -4.45
N ASP A 191 -28.70 -7.71 -5.56
CA ASP A 191 -29.25 -6.71 -6.50
C ASP A 191 -28.19 -5.69 -6.96
N LEU A 192 -27.02 -6.19 -7.35
CA LEU A 192 -25.87 -5.40 -7.81
C LEU A 192 -25.63 -5.56 -9.31
N ASN A 193 -24.94 -4.58 -9.90
CA ASN A 193 -24.42 -4.71 -11.25
C ASN A 193 -23.17 -5.62 -11.25
N HIS A 194 -23.29 -6.81 -11.86
CA HIS A 194 -22.19 -7.78 -11.93
C HIS A 194 -20.95 -7.27 -12.67
N SER A 195 -21.11 -6.39 -13.66
CA SER A 195 -20.00 -5.83 -14.45
C SER A 195 -19.19 -4.87 -13.61
N ASP A 196 -19.86 -4.01 -12.84
CA ASP A 196 -19.21 -3.05 -11.95
C ASP A 196 -18.53 -3.75 -10.77
N LEU A 197 -19.18 -4.78 -10.21
CA LEU A 197 -18.57 -5.62 -9.17
C LEU A 197 -17.28 -6.30 -9.67
N PHE A 198 -17.33 -6.92 -10.86
CA PHE A 198 -16.17 -7.60 -11.44
C PHE A 198 -15.03 -6.62 -11.74
N LYS A 199 -15.34 -5.43 -12.30
CA LYS A 199 -14.35 -4.37 -12.52
C LYS A 199 -13.75 -3.87 -11.20
N GLY A 200 -14.57 -3.71 -10.17
CA GLY A 200 -14.12 -3.34 -8.83
C GLY A 200 -13.14 -4.36 -8.24
N ALA A 201 -13.49 -5.65 -8.29
CA ALA A 201 -12.62 -6.73 -7.84
C ALA A 201 -11.31 -6.81 -8.63
N ALA A 202 -11.35 -6.62 -9.96
CA ALA A 202 -10.15 -6.62 -10.79
C ALA A 202 -9.23 -5.42 -10.48
N LYS A 203 -9.81 -4.25 -10.18
CA LYS A 203 -9.07 -3.07 -9.74
C LYS A 203 -8.42 -3.31 -8.37
N GLU A 204 -9.18 -3.81 -7.40
CA GLU A 204 -8.70 -4.14 -6.05
C GLU A 204 -7.53 -5.12 -6.11
N PHE A 205 -7.66 -6.22 -6.88
CA PHE A 205 -6.58 -7.20 -7.03
C PHE A 205 -5.34 -6.59 -7.69
N LYS A 206 -5.53 -5.71 -8.68
CA LYS A 206 -4.41 -5.01 -9.33
C LYS A 206 -3.66 -4.12 -8.32
N GLU A 207 -4.38 -3.36 -7.50
CA GLU A 207 -3.81 -2.49 -6.47
C GLU A 207 -3.08 -3.32 -5.41
N PHE A 208 -3.67 -4.43 -4.96
CA PHE A 208 -3.02 -5.40 -4.08
C PHE A 208 -1.68 -5.91 -4.62
N ILE A 209 -1.63 -6.33 -5.89
CA ILE A 209 -0.37 -6.80 -6.51
C ILE A 209 0.65 -5.68 -6.62
N GLN A 210 0.24 -4.46 -6.97
CA GLN A 210 1.13 -3.31 -7.07
C GLN A 210 1.74 -2.96 -5.71
N ASN A 211 0.91 -2.84 -4.68
CA ASN A 211 1.33 -2.55 -3.31
C ASN A 211 2.21 -3.67 -2.75
N SER A 212 1.91 -4.93 -3.07
CA SER A 212 2.69 -6.08 -2.62
C SER A 212 4.12 -6.06 -3.19
N ILE A 213 4.29 -5.68 -4.46
CA ILE A 213 5.60 -5.64 -5.11
C ILE A 213 6.54 -4.60 -4.47
N THR A 214 5.98 -3.55 -3.86
CA THR A 214 6.73 -2.47 -3.21
C THR A 214 6.67 -2.53 -1.68
N ALA A 215 6.12 -3.60 -1.10
CA ALA A 215 5.83 -3.67 0.35
C ALA A 215 7.08 -3.59 1.24
N ASN A 216 8.23 -4.05 0.75
CA ASN A 216 9.51 -3.94 1.45
C ASN A 216 10.33 -2.69 1.07
N GLU A 217 9.80 -1.79 0.23
CA GLU A 217 10.51 -0.55 -0.10
C GLU A 217 10.62 0.31 1.15
N ALA A 218 11.86 0.59 1.57
CA ALA A 218 12.11 1.43 2.72
C ALA A 218 11.67 2.86 2.42
N PHE A 219 10.83 3.42 3.29
CA PHE A 219 10.46 4.82 3.22
C PHE A 219 11.65 5.70 3.63
N ASP A 220 12.00 6.67 2.79
CA ASP A 220 13.07 7.63 3.08
C ASP A 220 12.61 8.65 4.12
N LEU A 221 12.92 8.35 5.39
CA LEU A 221 12.61 9.18 6.54
C LEU A 221 13.30 10.56 6.50
N SER A 222 14.36 10.74 5.72
CA SER A 222 15.12 12.00 5.65
C SER A 222 14.22 13.17 5.24
N ASN A 223 13.31 12.93 4.28
CA ASN A 223 12.38 13.95 3.82
C ASN A 223 11.38 14.40 4.89
N VAL A 224 11.02 13.52 5.83
CA VAL A 224 10.12 13.83 6.94
C VAL A 224 10.86 14.47 8.10
N LEU A 225 12.05 13.97 8.42
CA LEU A 225 12.85 14.40 9.57
C LEU A 225 13.55 15.75 9.35
N ASP A 226 13.90 16.12 8.11
CA ASP A 226 14.49 17.43 7.78
C ASP A 226 13.50 18.60 7.90
N MET A 227 12.22 18.34 8.21
CA MET A 227 11.15 19.34 8.27
C MET A 227 10.81 19.84 9.69
N ASN A 228 11.59 19.47 10.72
CA ASN A 228 11.30 19.48 12.17
C ASN A 228 10.59 20.69 12.85
N VAL A 229 10.31 21.82 12.18
CA VAL A 229 9.42 22.89 12.72
C VAL A 229 8.15 23.07 11.87
N ASN A 230 8.16 22.64 10.60
CA ASN A 230 7.05 22.80 9.67
C ASN A 230 6.21 21.53 9.48
N VAL A 231 6.54 20.45 10.20
CA VAL A 231 5.81 19.18 10.18
C VAL A 231 4.37 19.38 10.66
N GLU A 232 4.13 20.13 11.74
CA GLU A 232 2.78 20.40 12.25
C GLU A 232 1.89 21.07 11.18
N LEU A 233 2.44 22.02 10.41
CA LEU A 233 1.73 22.68 9.31
C LEU A 233 1.33 21.72 8.18
N LEU A 234 2.11 20.66 7.96
CA LEU A 234 1.81 19.63 6.97
C LEU A 234 0.82 18.59 7.48
N PHE A 235 0.92 18.17 8.75
CA PHE A 235 0.17 17.02 9.28
C PHE A 235 -1.09 17.40 10.07
N ASP A 236 -1.04 18.40 10.94
CA ASP A 236 -2.10 18.61 11.95
C ASP A 236 -3.17 19.61 11.47
N ASN A 237 -2.81 20.52 10.58
CA ASN A 237 -3.67 21.63 10.19
C ASN A 237 -4.52 21.34 8.95
N VAL A 238 -5.51 20.44 9.08
CA VAL A 238 -6.43 20.11 7.98
C VAL A 238 -7.15 21.36 7.45
N ALA A 239 -7.11 21.55 6.14
CA ALA A 239 -7.85 22.63 5.48
C ALA A 239 -9.34 22.32 5.47
N ASN A 240 -10.11 23.07 6.27
CA ASN A 240 -11.54 22.88 6.43
C ASN A 240 -12.26 24.21 6.51
N THR A 241 -12.60 24.74 5.34
CA THR A 241 -13.39 25.97 5.14
C THR A 241 -14.61 25.67 4.26
N GLN A 242 -15.53 26.62 4.10
CA GLN A 242 -16.65 26.48 3.18
C GLN A 242 -16.22 26.38 1.70
N ASP A 243 -14.99 26.76 1.34
CA ASP A 243 -14.46 26.60 -0.01
C ASP A 243 -13.76 25.24 -0.18
N ILE A 244 -14.52 24.27 -0.71
CA ILE A 244 -14.05 22.88 -0.93
C ILE A 244 -12.81 22.83 -1.83
N GLU A 245 -12.75 23.68 -2.85
CA GLU A 245 -11.64 23.67 -3.81
C GLU A 245 -10.38 24.30 -3.21
N LEU A 246 -10.53 25.31 -2.35
CA LEU A 246 -9.40 25.82 -1.56
C LEU A 246 -8.82 24.72 -0.67
N ASN A 247 -9.68 24.00 0.05
CA ASN A 247 -9.25 22.90 0.92
C ASN A 247 -8.50 21.84 0.11
N LYS A 248 -9.05 21.43 -1.04
CA LYS A 248 -8.42 20.46 -1.95
C LYS A 248 -7.04 20.90 -2.44
N LEU A 249 -6.89 22.17 -2.87
CA LEU A 249 -5.60 22.68 -3.34
C LEU A 249 -4.53 22.64 -2.24
N ILE A 250 -4.91 22.94 -1.00
CA ILE A 250 -3.99 22.94 0.16
C ILE A 250 -3.57 21.50 0.49
N GLU A 251 -4.51 20.56 0.56
CA GLU A 251 -4.19 19.16 0.88
C GLU A 251 -3.37 18.50 -0.25
N GLU A 252 -3.70 18.76 -1.52
CA GLU A 252 -2.87 18.31 -2.65
C GLU A 252 -1.45 18.88 -2.60
N ALA A 253 -1.30 20.16 -2.21
CA ALA A 253 0.01 20.78 -2.06
C ALA A 253 0.83 20.10 -0.96
N LYS A 254 0.23 19.86 0.22
CA LYS A 254 0.88 19.18 1.34
C LYS A 254 1.30 17.75 0.99
N GLU A 255 0.39 16.97 0.41
CA GLU A 255 0.66 15.58 0.00
C GLU A 255 1.84 15.50 -0.98
N ARG A 256 1.83 16.37 -2.00
CA ARG A 256 2.89 16.39 -3.02
C ARG A 256 4.23 16.87 -2.49
N PHE A 257 4.24 17.72 -1.45
CA PHE A 257 5.47 18.27 -0.91
C PHE A 257 6.39 17.21 -0.26
N PHE A 258 5.83 16.08 0.17
CA PHE A 258 6.58 14.95 0.71
C PHE A 258 7.44 14.24 -0.34
N ASN A 259 7.05 14.28 -1.61
CA ASN A 259 7.80 13.68 -2.70
C ASN A 259 8.86 14.67 -3.22
N PRO A 260 10.17 14.40 -3.09
CA PRO A 260 11.23 15.32 -3.56
C PRO A 260 11.10 15.70 -5.04
N ASN A 261 10.58 14.80 -5.87
CA ASN A 261 10.41 15.04 -7.30
C ASN A 261 9.18 15.90 -7.64
N ASP A 262 8.26 16.09 -6.70
CA ASP A 262 7.00 16.83 -6.91
C ASP A 262 6.96 18.18 -6.18
N LYS A 263 8.03 18.60 -5.49
CA LYS A 263 8.04 19.85 -4.71
C LYS A 263 7.73 21.11 -5.51
N GLN A 264 8.07 21.14 -6.80
CA GLN A 264 7.70 22.24 -7.68
C GLN A 264 6.17 22.28 -7.92
N VAL A 265 5.56 21.12 -8.14
CA VAL A 265 4.10 20.98 -8.33
C VAL A 265 3.38 21.31 -7.02
N ALA A 266 3.92 20.86 -5.88
CA ALA A 266 3.41 21.22 -4.56
C ALA A 266 3.38 22.75 -4.37
N LEU A 267 4.46 23.44 -4.73
CA LEU A 267 4.52 24.90 -4.66
C LEU A 267 3.50 25.57 -5.60
N GLU A 268 3.33 25.06 -6.82
CA GLU A 268 2.31 25.55 -7.76
C GLU A 268 0.89 25.43 -7.18
N LYS A 269 0.55 24.27 -6.60
CA LYS A 269 -0.75 24.07 -5.94
C LYS A 269 -0.96 24.99 -4.75
N LEU A 270 0.06 25.18 -3.92
CA LEU A 270 -0.03 26.09 -2.78
C LEU A 270 -0.18 27.55 -3.22
N TRP A 271 0.46 27.93 -4.31
CA TRP A 271 0.29 29.26 -4.92
C TRP A 271 -1.12 29.48 -5.45
N ASP A 272 -1.69 28.49 -6.16
CA ASP A 272 -3.08 28.55 -6.61
C ASP A 272 -4.05 28.66 -5.41
N ALA A 273 -3.78 27.93 -4.32
CA ALA A 273 -4.53 28.07 -3.07
C ALA A 273 -4.43 29.49 -2.50
N PHE A 274 -3.23 30.08 -2.46
CA PHE A 274 -3.03 31.47 -2.01
C PHE A 274 -3.78 32.50 -2.88
N GLU A 275 -3.74 32.33 -4.21
CA GLU A 275 -4.48 33.19 -5.14
C GLU A 275 -6.00 33.07 -4.94
N ARG A 276 -6.50 31.84 -4.72
CA ARG A 276 -7.91 31.56 -4.43
C ARG A 276 -8.35 32.15 -3.10
N LEU A 277 -7.52 32.03 -2.07
CA LEU A 277 -7.76 32.58 -0.74
C LEU A 277 -7.98 34.11 -0.79
N LYS A 278 -7.24 34.83 -1.64
CA LYS A 278 -7.46 36.28 -1.85
C LYS A 278 -8.84 36.62 -2.42
N THR A 279 -9.54 35.65 -3.00
CA THR A 279 -10.89 35.77 -3.55
C THR A 279 -11.95 35.03 -2.73
N TYR A 280 -11.65 34.64 -1.49
CA TYR A 280 -12.56 33.86 -0.63
C TYR A 280 -13.98 34.45 -0.51
N PHE A 281 -14.10 35.77 -0.43
CA PHE A 281 -15.38 36.46 -0.27
C PHE A 281 -16.00 36.93 -1.60
N ALA A 282 -15.56 36.39 -2.75
CA ALA A 282 -16.10 36.77 -4.06
C ALA A 282 -17.60 36.49 -4.19
N GLN A 283 -18.12 35.47 -3.51
CA GLN A 283 -19.56 35.15 -3.49
C GLN A 283 -20.41 36.26 -2.84
N GLU A 284 -19.81 37.12 -2.02
CA GLU A 284 -20.47 38.30 -1.45
C GLU A 284 -20.49 39.50 -2.41
N GLY A 285 -20.06 39.33 -3.66
CA GLY A 285 -19.97 40.39 -4.68
C GLY A 285 -18.71 41.26 -4.58
N LEU A 286 -17.73 40.87 -3.77
CA LEU A 286 -16.49 41.63 -3.57
C LEU A 286 -15.48 41.38 -4.69
N LYS A 287 -14.83 42.47 -5.17
CA LYS A 287 -13.67 42.36 -6.07
C LYS A 287 -12.46 41.79 -5.33
N LYS A 288 -11.48 41.23 -6.05
CA LYS A 288 -10.28 40.59 -5.48
C LYS A 288 -9.57 41.43 -4.42
N ASN A 289 -9.37 42.73 -4.66
CA ASN A 289 -8.73 43.64 -3.70
C ASN A 289 -9.58 43.86 -2.44
N GLN A 290 -10.91 43.93 -2.58
CA GLN A 290 -11.85 44.09 -1.47
C GLN A 290 -11.96 42.80 -0.64
N SER A 291 -12.01 41.65 -1.31
CA SER A 291 -12.00 40.33 -0.67
C SER A 291 -10.71 40.13 0.13
N ALA A 292 -9.55 40.46 -0.46
CA ALA A 292 -8.27 40.39 0.24
C ALA A 292 -8.21 41.33 1.44
N ASN A 293 -8.66 42.59 1.31
CA ASN A 293 -8.70 43.53 2.44
C ASN A 293 -9.64 43.07 3.56
N LYS A 294 -10.79 42.48 3.21
CA LYS A 294 -11.70 41.88 4.18
C LYS A 294 -11.01 40.73 4.92
N LEU A 295 -10.33 39.85 4.19
CA LEU A 295 -9.57 38.74 4.79
C LEU A 295 -8.49 39.26 5.74
N THR A 296 -7.67 40.24 5.32
CA THR A 296 -6.61 40.79 6.19
C THR A 296 -7.18 41.51 7.41
N THR A 297 -8.35 42.14 7.29
CA THR A 297 -9.07 42.72 8.44
C THR A 297 -9.50 41.64 9.44
N ILE A 298 -10.03 40.50 8.96
CA ILE A 298 -10.49 39.40 9.81
C ILE A 298 -9.32 38.78 10.60
N ILE A 299 -8.21 38.46 9.94
CA ILE A 299 -7.05 37.83 10.59
C ILE A 299 -6.25 38.81 11.47
N SER A 300 -6.55 40.11 11.38
CA SER A 300 -5.89 41.17 12.17
C SER A 300 -6.77 41.69 13.32
N GLU A 301 -7.86 41.00 13.69
CA GLU A 301 -8.78 41.44 14.77
C GLU A 301 -8.03 41.80 16.08
N HIS A 302 -6.92 41.11 16.36
CA HIS A 302 -6.02 41.34 17.50
C HIS A 302 -4.54 41.42 17.12
N PHE A 303 -4.24 41.84 15.88
CA PHE A 303 -2.88 41.86 15.36
C PHE A 303 -2.63 43.07 14.44
N ASP A 304 -1.37 43.36 14.14
CA ASP A 304 -1.00 44.45 13.24
C ASP A 304 -1.43 44.16 11.79
N LYS A 305 -2.42 44.92 11.33
CA LYS A 305 -2.96 44.80 9.98
C LYS A 305 -1.95 45.23 8.91
N GLU A 306 -1.11 46.23 9.17
CA GLU A 306 -0.11 46.69 8.20
C GLU A 306 0.93 45.59 7.97
N PHE A 307 1.36 44.91 9.04
CA PHE A 307 2.26 43.75 8.95
C PHE A 307 1.68 42.66 8.04
N ILE A 308 0.41 42.30 8.25
CA ILE A 308 -0.27 41.26 7.46
C ILE A 308 -0.43 41.70 6.00
N ASP A 309 -0.85 42.94 5.75
CA ASP A 309 -1.01 43.48 4.40
C ASP A 309 0.35 43.50 3.64
N GLU A 310 1.43 43.86 4.34
CA GLU A 310 2.78 43.78 3.81
C GLU A 310 3.18 42.35 3.45
N GLU A 311 2.83 41.36 4.27
CA GLU A 311 3.16 39.96 4.03
C GLU A 311 2.43 39.41 2.79
N PHE A 312 1.12 39.68 2.67
CA PHE A 312 0.35 39.36 1.46
C PHE A 312 0.96 40.00 0.21
N THR A 313 1.41 41.25 0.32
CA THR A 313 2.06 41.99 -0.76
C THR A 313 3.41 41.39 -1.13
N LYS A 314 4.24 41.03 -0.15
CA LYS A 314 5.56 40.42 -0.35
C LYS A 314 5.43 39.05 -1.01
N LEU A 315 4.55 38.18 -0.51
CA LEU A 315 4.31 36.87 -1.13
C LEU A 315 3.78 36.97 -2.55
N THR A 316 2.87 37.93 -2.81
CA THR A 316 2.35 38.18 -4.16
C THR A 316 3.47 38.62 -5.11
N LYS A 317 4.37 39.52 -4.66
CA LYS A 317 5.53 39.94 -5.45
C LYS A 317 6.48 38.79 -5.74
N ILE A 318 6.76 37.95 -4.75
CA ILE A 318 7.62 36.77 -4.92
C ILE A 318 7.00 35.84 -5.97
N GLY A 319 5.74 35.42 -5.82
CA GLY A 319 5.18 34.45 -6.76
C GLY A 319 4.96 34.96 -8.18
N ASN A 320 4.88 36.27 -8.37
CA ASN A 320 4.87 36.86 -9.71
C ASN A 320 6.25 36.90 -10.38
N ASN A 321 7.34 37.00 -9.60
CA ASN A 321 8.70 37.21 -10.12
C ASN A 321 9.52 35.92 -10.27
N TYR A 322 9.15 34.86 -9.55
CA TYR A 322 9.85 33.56 -9.59
C TYR A 322 9.07 32.52 -10.39
N ARG A 323 9.78 31.54 -10.96
CA ARG A 323 9.21 30.42 -11.71
C ARG A 323 8.52 29.45 -10.74
N ILE A 324 7.25 29.72 -10.47
CA ILE A 324 6.37 28.80 -9.74
C ILE A 324 5.86 27.73 -10.70
N ARG A 325 5.38 28.13 -11.88
CA ARG A 325 4.90 27.19 -12.89
C ARG A 325 6.03 26.70 -13.78
N HIS A 326 6.02 25.42 -14.11
CA HIS A 326 7.11 24.82 -14.89
C HIS A 326 7.29 25.44 -16.29
N HIS A 327 6.28 26.09 -16.86
CA HIS A 327 6.36 26.68 -18.20
C HIS A 327 6.75 28.17 -18.23
N GLU A 328 6.92 28.82 -17.08
CA GLU A 328 7.32 30.24 -16.98
C GLU A 328 8.85 30.39 -17.13
N THR A 329 9.36 30.18 -18.35
CA THR A 329 10.81 30.15 -18.66
C THR A 329 11.50 31.52 -18.61
N ASP A 330 10.75 32.60 -18.51
CA ASP A 330 11.20 33.99 -18.42
C ASP A 330 11.46 34.46 -16.97
N LYS A 331 11.11 33.64 -15.97
CA LYS A 331 11.24 33.96 -14.54
C LYS A 331 12.46 33.31 -13.88
N GLN A 332 12.87 33.88 -12.74
CA GLN A 332 13.99 33.35 -11.96
C GLN A 332 13.63 32.00 -11.30
N GLU A 333 14.54 31.04 -11.38
CA GLU A 333 14.37 29.70 -10.81
C GLU A 333 14.68 29.69 -9.31
N LEU A 334 13.85 28.97 -8.53
CA LEU A 334 14.09 28.73 -7.11
C LEU A 334 14.93 27.47 -6.94
N THR A 335 16.01 27.54 -6.17
CA THR A 335 16.73 26.33 -5.72
C THR A 335 15.85 25.53 -4.76
N GLN A 336 16.11 24.23 -4.58
CA GLN A 336 15.36 23.37 -3.67
C GLN A 336 15.18 23.94 -2.24
N VAL A 337 16.22 24.56 -1.67
CA VAL A 337 16.17 25.15 -0.32
C VAL A 337 15.23 26.36 -0.29
N HIS A 338 15.31 27.22 -1.30
CA HIS A 338 14.42 28.38 -1.46
C HIS A 338 12.97 27.98 -1.76
N THR A 339 12.74 26.89 -2.50
CA THR A 339 11.41 26.31 -2.70
C THR A 339 10.78 25.91 -1.37
N ASN A 340 11.55 25.22 -0.51
CA ASN A 340 11.06 24.85 0.83
C ASN A 340 10.73 26.10 1.66
N TYR A 341 11.62 27.08 1.69
CA TYR A 341 11.39 28.34 2.41
C TYR A 341 10.10 29.03 1.95
N PHE A 342 9.93 29.21 0.63
CA PHE A 342 8.79 29.94 0.09
C PHE A 342 7.48 29.16 0.27
N PHE A 343 7.52 27.83 0.10
CA PHE A 343 6.39 26.96 0.40
C PHE A 343 5.92 27.12 1.85
N PHE A 344 6.82 26.96 2.82
CA PHE A 344 6.43 27.05 4.23
C PHE A 344 6.04 28.45 4.67
N ARG A 345 6.72 29.50 4.17
CA ARG A 345 6.32 30.89 4.43
C ARG A 345 4.88 31.16 3.97
N MET A 346 4.52 30.67 2.78
CA MET A 346 3.17 30.82 2.24
C MET A 346 2.16 29.94 2.98
N LEU A 347 2.52 28.70 3.31
CA LEU A 347 1.66 27.77 4.05
C LEU A 347 1.33 28.32 5.45
N SER A 348 2.30 28.89 6.18
CA SER A 348 2.06 29.49 7.49
C SER A 348 1.05 30.63 7.44
N LEU A 349 1.10 31.48 6.41
CA LEU A 349 0.11 32.56 6.26
C LEU A 349 -1.28 32.02 5.89
N ILE A 350 -1.33 31.05 4.97
CA ILE A 350 -2.60 30.40 4.60
C ILE A 350 -3.23 29.78 5.84
N ASP A 351 -2.45 29.05 6.63
CA ASP A 351 -2.95 28.37 7.82
C ASP A 351 -3.55 29.33 8.85
N LEU A 352 -2.86 30.44 9.12
CA LEU A 352 -3.40 31.55 9.92
C LEU A 352 -4.76 32.02 9.38
N CYS A 353 -4.89 32.18 8.06
CA CYS A 353 -6.16 32.57 7.46
C CYS A 353 -7.26 31.54 7.68
N LEU A 354 -6.96 30.24 7.55
CA LEU A 354 -7.94 29.18 7.77
C LEU A 354 -8.46 29.17 9.21
N VAL A 355 -7.59 29.42 10.20
CA VAL A 355 -7.99 29.49 11.61
C VAL A 355 -9.10 30.52 11.81
N PHE A 356 -8.88 31.77 11.38
CA PHE A 356 -9.86 32.84 11.57
C PHE A 356 -11.08 32.70 10.65
N LEU A 357 -10.93 32.17 9.44
CA LEU A 357 -12.08 31.90 8.56
C LEU A 357 -13.05 30.90 9.21
N ARG A 358 -12.52 29.83 9.81
CA ARG A 358 -13.34 28.86 10.57
C ARG A 358 -14.07 29.51 11.74
N GLU A 359 -13.43 30.42 12.45
CA GLU A 359 -14.05 31.14 13.55
C GLU A 359 -15.16 32.08 13.06
N GLU A 360 -14.93 32.81 11.98
CA GLU A 360 -15.90 33.70 11.34
C GLU A 360 -17.13 32.92 10.82
N GLU A 361 -16.92 31.76 10.19
CA GLU A 361 -18.00 30.88 9.75
C GLU A 361 -18.84 30.36 10.93
N LYS A 362 -18.19 29.94 12.02
CA LYS A 362 -18.88 29.53 13.25
C LYS A 362 -19.68 30.69 13.87
N LYS A 363 -19.14 31.93 13.85
CA LYS A 363 -19.85 33.13 14.30
C LYS A 363 -21.12 33.38 13.46
N ARG A 364 -21.05 33.17 12.14
CA ARG A 364 -22.19 33.34 11.22
C ARG A 364 -23.27 32.27 11.39
N MET A 365 -22.91 31.01 11.65
CA MET A 365 -23.89 29.93 11.88
C MET A 365 -24.66 30.06 13.21
N ARG A 366 -24.13 30.86 14.15
CA ARG A 366 -24.76 31.11 15.46
C ARG A 366 -25.69 32.33 15.48
N LYS A 367 -25.65 33.16 14.44
CA LYS A 367 -26.58 34.28 14.22
C LYS A 367 -27.71 33.82 13.32
#